data_AF-A0A1H6XBG3-F1
#
_entry.id   AF-A0A1H6XBG3-F1
#
_cell.length_a   1.000
_cell.length_b   1.000
_cell.length_c   1.000
_cell.angle_alpha   90.00
_cell.angle_beta   90.00
_cell.angle_gamma   90.00
#
_symmetry.space_group_name_H-M   'P 1'
#
loop_
_entity.id
_entity.type
_entity.pdbx_description
1 polymer ?
#
loop_
_entity_poly.entity_id
_entity_poly.type
_entity_poly.pdbx_seq_one_letter_code
_entity_poly.pdbx_strand_id
1 'polypeptide(L)'
;MRKFLIWSIKGVSFLLLLIVFVVIARIGYLAYLERSIQPKILSNKEEVINVMYVNWACDCANFIDVSLLQEGKDIDENDCIFIEPNADELTINSDTLYHKQFDYYLRLKGQYYIDEGVPSSYERKIVEPLMAPNKAKVFRYTAYEFIKKEKI
;
A
#
# COMPACT_ATOMS: atom_id res chain seq x y z
N MET A 1 24.87 44.79 29.08
CA MET A 1 23.46 44.33 29.09
C MET A 1 22.94 43.80 27.74
N ARG A 2 23.22 44.45 26.59
CA ARG A 2 22.72 44.01 25.26
C ARG A 2 23.13 42.59 24.82
N LYS A 3 24.33 42.10 25.15
CA LYS A 3 24.83 40.77 24.75
C LYS A 3 24.08 39.60 25.44
N PHE A 4 23.64 39.79 26.68
CA PHE A 4 22.89 38.78 27.44
C PHE A 4 21.48 38.57 26.86
N LEU A 5 20.80 39.66 26.51
CA LEU A 5 19.46 39.61 25.90
C LEU A 5 19.47 38.90 24.54
N ILE A 6 20.50 39.12 23.71
CA ILE A 6 20.65 38.47 22.41
C ILE A 6 20.94 36.95 22.55
N TRP A 7 21.72 36.55 23.56
CA TRP A 7 21.96 35.13 23.85
C TRP A 7 20.69 34.41 24.33
N SER A 8 19.90 35.04 25.20
CA SER A 8 18.61 34.49 25.64
C SER A 8 17.61 34.36 24.49
N ILE A 9 17.50 35.35 23.60
CA ILE A 9 16.59 35.29 22.44
C ILE A 9 17.00 34.19 21.46
N LYS A 10 18.31 34.03 21.18
CA LYS A 10 18.82 32.95 20.33
C LYS A 10 18.62 31.57 20.94
N GLY A 11 18.80 31.42 22.25
CA GLY A 11 18.54 30.17 22.97
C GLY A 11 17.06 29.77 22.98
N VAL A 12 16.16 30.73 23.21
CA VAL A 12 14.70 30.49 23.14
C VAL A 12 14.25 30.15 21.72
N SER A 13 14.78 30.84 20.71
CA SER A 13 14.49 30.54 19.30
C SER A 13 14.98 29.14 18.89
N PHE A 14 16.19 28.73 19.32
CA PHE A 14 16.71 27.40 19.07
C PHE A 14 15.89 26.30 19.77
N LEU A 15 15.48 26.53 21.03
CA LEU A 15 14.62 25.61 21.76
C LEU A 15 13.24 25.45 21.08
N LEU A 16 12.65 26.54 20.61
CA LEU A 16 11.39 26.50 19.85
C LEU A 16 11.53 25.70 18.55
N LEU A 17 12.63 25.90 17.80
CA LEU A 17 12.90 25.12 16.59
C LEU A 17 13.07 23.62 16.88
N LEU A 18 13.75 23.27 17.98
CA LEU A 18 13.89 21.88 18.41
C LEU A 18 12.54 21.25 18.78
N ILE A 19 11.69 21.98 19.52
CA ILE A 19 10.34 21.51 19.86
C ILE A 19 9.53 21.28 18.60
N VAL A 20 9.53 22.22 17.66
CA VAL A 20 8.85 22.08 16.37
C VAL A 20 9.37 20.85 15.61
N PHE A 21 10.68 20.65 15.56
CA PHE A 21 11.26 19.47 14.91
C PHE A 21 10.81 18.15 15.56
N VAL A 22 10.82 18.06 16.89
CA VAL A 22 10.35 16.87 17.62
C VAL A 22 8.87 16.60 17.36
N VAL A 23 8.04 17.65 17.33
CA VAL A 23 6.61 17.52 17.03
C VAL A 23 6.39 17.01 15.61
N ILE A 24 7.06 17.58 14.61
CA ILE A 24 6.96 17.14 13.20
C ILE A 24 7.42 15.69 13.06
N ALA A 25 8.57 15.34 13.64
CA ALA A 25 9.08 13.97 13.61
C ALA A 25 8.10 12.99 14.26
N ARG A 26 7.45 13.38 15.37
CA ARG A 26 6.47 12.52 16.04
C ARG A 26 5.19 12.35 15.22
N ILE A 27 4.67 13.41 14.62
CA ILE A 27 3.50 13.34 13.72
C ILE A 27 3.81 12.43 12.53
N GLY A 28 4.97 12.62 11.89
CA GLY A 28 5.40 11.77 10.77
C GLY A 28 5.50 10.29 11.17
N TYR A 29 6.04 10.00 12.34
CA TYR A 29 6.12 8.63 12.86
C TYR A 29 4.74 8.01 13.12
N LEU A 30 3.79 8.77 13.69
CA LEU A 30 2.43 8.28 13.93
C LEU A 30 1.68 8.01 12.62
N ALA A 31 1.77 8.92 11.65
CA ALA A 31 1.17 8.74 10.33
C ALA A 31 1.76 7.51 9.60
N TYR A 32 3.06 7.26 9.78
CA TYR A 32 3.71 6.06 9.27
C TYR A 32 3.20 4.77 9.93
N LEU A 33 3.07 4.75 11.26
CA LEU A 33 2.50 3.60 11.97
C LEU A 33 1.08 3.29 11.47
N GLU A 34 0.27 4.32 11.28
CA GLU A 34 -1.10 4.18 10.80
C GLU A 34 -1.18 3.59 9.40
N ARG A 35 -0.32 4.02 8.47
CA ARG A 35 -0.28 3.49 7.09
C ARG A 35 0.08 2.00 7.02
N SER A 36 0.82 1.50 8.01
CA SER A 36 1.22 0.08 8.07
C SER A 36 0.21 -0.83 8.78
N ILE A 37 -1.00 -0.34 9.09
CA ILE A 37 -2.03 -1.15 9.75
C ILE A 37 -2.65 -2.13 8.74
N GLN A 38 -2.65 -3.40 9.11
CA GLN A 38 -3.32 -4.47 8.37
C GLN A 38 -4.83 -4.44 8.67
N PRO A 39 -5.67 -4.72 7.66
CA PRO A 39 -7.10 -4.88 7.88
C PRO A 39 -7.39 -6.19 8.62
N LYS A 40 -8.53 -6.26 9.32
CA LYS A 40 -8.84 -7.40 10.21
C LYS A 40 -10.16 -8.09 9.90
N ILE A 41 -11.15 -7.34 9.45
CA ILE A 41 -12.53 -7.82 9.33
C ILE A 41 -12.79 -8.15 7.86
N LEU A 42 -13.08 -9.42 7.56
CA LEU A 42 -13.52 -9.84 6.23
C LEU A 42 -15.00 -9.49 6.01
N SER A 43 -15.36 -9.22 4.76
CA SER A 43 -16.72 -8.85 4.38
C SER A 43 -17.76 -9.97 4.55
N ASN A 44 -17.33 -11.23 4.71
CA ASN A 44 -18.17 -12.43 4.65
C ASN A 44 -18.91 -12.60 3.31
N LYS A 45 -18.45 -11.92 2.25
CA LYS A 45 -18.99 -12.02 0.90
C LYS A 45 -17.90 -12.58 -0.02
N GLU A 46 -18.12 -13.82 -0.45
CA GLU A 46 -17.24 -14.47 -1.42
C GLU A 46 -17.45 -13.87 -2.81
N GLU A 47 -16.34 -13.52 -3.45
CA GLU A 47 -16.31 -12.89 -4.77
C GLU A 47 -15.27 -13.58 -5.66
N VAL A 48 -15.48 -13.44 -6.96
CA VAL A 48 -14.52 -13.83 -7.99
C VAL A 48 -14.18 -12.59 -8.79
N ILE A 49 -12.93 -12.15 -8.72
CA ILE A 49 -12.45 -10.96 -9.41
C ILE A 49 -11.34 -11.35 -10.39
N ASN A 50 -11.22 -10.60 -11.48
CA ASN A 50 -10.09 -10.69 -12.38
C ASN A 50 -9.25 -9.44 -12.16
N VAL A 51 -7.97 -9.61 -11.84
CA VAL A 51 -7.06 -8.49 -11.63
C VAL A 51 -5.89 -8.53 -12.60
N MET A 52 -5.38 -7.36 -12.91
CA MET A 52 -4.15 -7.17 -13.68
C MET A 52 -3.11 -6.54 -12.77
N TYR A 53 -1.86 -7.02 -12.88
CA TYR A 53 -0.74 -6.41 -12.17
C TYR A 53 -0.36 -5.07 -12.82
N VAL A 54 -0.07 -4.07 -11.99
CA VAL A 54 0.38 -2.74 -12.38
C VAL A 54 1.74 -2.48 -11.74
N ASN A 55 2.74 -2.17 -12.58
CA ASN A 55 4.11 -1.98 -12.10
C ASN A 55 4.34 -0.55 -11.63
N TRP A 56 4.16 -0.31 -10.33
CA TRP A 56 4.45 0.97 -9.69
C TRP A 56 5.91 1.08 -9.24
N ALA A 57 6.41 2.32 -9.12
CA ALA A 57 7.72 2.62 -8.54
C ALA A 57 7.66 2.81 -7.00
N CYS A 58 6.63 2.29 -6.34
CA CYS A 58 6.40 2.34 -4.89
C CYS A 58 5.87 1.00 -4.38
N ASP A 59 5.83 0.81 -3.05
CA ASP A 59 5.24 -0.38 -2.39
C ASP A 59 3.69 -0.36 -2.38
N CYS A 60 3.07 0.45 -3.24
CA CYS A 60 1.63 0.70 -3.29
C CYS A 60 0.83 -0.53 -3.74
N ALA A 61 -0.50 -0.46 -3.61
CA ALA A 61 -1.41 -1.42 -4.18
C ALA A 61 -1.18 -1.55 -5.70
N ASN A 62 -0.92 -2.76 -6.18
CA ASN A 62 -0.36 -3.02 -7.50
C ASN A 62 -1.24 -3.96 -8.35
N PHE A 63 -2.51 -4.12 -7.98
CA PHE A 63 -3.48 -4.86 -8.77
C PHE A 63 -4.69 -3.99 -9.05
N ILE A 64 -5.15 -3.95 -10.31
CA ILE A 64 -6.42 -3.30 -10.66
C ILE A 64 -7.45 -4.35 -11.07
N ASP A 65 -8.70 -4.18 -10.62
CA ASP A 65 -9.81 -4.99 -11.12
C ASP A 65 -10.02 -4.68 -12.60
N VAL A 66 -10.01 -5.72 -13.44
CA VAL A 66 -10.13 -5.63 -14.89
C VAL A 66 -11.44 -4.94 -15.30
N SER A 67 -12.49 -5.02 -14.48
CA SER A 67 -13.76 -4.32 -14.73
C SER A 67 -13.67 -2.79 -14.65
N LEU A 68 -12.60 -2.25 -14.06
CA LEU A 68 -12.34 -0.81 -13.97
C LEU A 68 -11.52 -0.29 -15.16
N LEU A 69 -10.95 -1.18 -15.99
CA LEU A 69 -10.19 -0.77 -17.15
C LEU A 69 -11.10 -0.15 -18.21
N GLN A 70 -10.78 1.07 -18.61
CA GLN A 70 -11.46 1.81 -19.67
C GLN A 70 -10.47 2.18 -20.76
N GLU A 71 -10.86 1.99 -22.02
CA GLU A 71 -10.02 2.34 -23.15
C GLU A 71 -9.67 3.84 -23.14
N GLY A 72 -8.39 4.16 -23.30
CA GLY A 72 -7.91 5.54 -23.30
C GLY A 72 -7.87 6.24 -21.93
N LYS A 73 -8.17 5.53 -20.84
CA LYS A 73 -8.05 6.05 -19.47
C LYS A 73 -6.78 5.49 -18.80
N ASP A 74 -5.96 6.39 -18.26
CA ASP A 74 -4.84 6.00 -17.42
C ASP A 74 -5.32 5.36 -16.12
N ILE A 75 -4.56 4.38 -15.63
CA ILE A 75 -4.82 3.72 -14.36
C ILE A 75 -4.45 4.67 -13.22
N ASP A 76 -5.40 4.92 -12.31
CA ASP A 76 -5.16 5.63 -11.07
C ASP A 76 -4.64 4.65 -10.00
N GLU A 77 -3.58 5.03 -9.28
CA GLU A 77 -3.05 4.23 -8.16
C GLU A 77 -4.10 4.02 -7.06
N ASN A 78 -5.06 4.94 -6.90
CA ASN A 78 -6.13 4.85 -5.91
C ASN A 78 -7.21 3.82 -6.29
N ASP A 79 -7.28 3.43 -7.56
CA ASP A 79 -8.16 2.35 -8.03
C ASP A 79 -7.52 0.96 -7.83
N CYS A 80 -6.25 0.91 -7.45
CA CYS A 80 -5.55 -0.34 -7.21
C CYS A 80 -5.82 -0.92 -5.82
N ILE A 81 -5.74 -2.24 -5.73
CA ILE A 81 -5.95 -3.04 -4.52
C ILE A 81 -4.69 -3.85 -4.20
N PHE A 82 -4.54 -4.20 -2.93
CA PHE A 82 -3.64 -5.27 -2.51
C PHE A 82 -4.35 -6.62 -2.64
N ILE A 83 -3.55 -7.67 -2.83
CA ILE A 83 -4.02 -9.06 -2.73
C ILE A 83 -3.16 -9.79 -1.71
N GLU A 84 -3.74 -10.74 -0.99
CA GLU A 84 -2.99 -11.64 -0.12
C GLU A 84 -3.59 -13.04 -0.07
N PRO A 85 -2.76 -14.09 0.07
CA PRO A 85 -3.27 -15.45 0.17
C PRO A 85 -3.92 -15.71 1.52
N ASN A 86 -4.86 -16.65 1.59
CA ASN A 86 -5.42 -17.09 2.86
C ASN A 86 -4.49 -18.01 3.67
N ALA A 87 -3.50 -18.61 3.00
CA ALA A 87 -2.54 -19.58 3.52
C ALA A 87 -1.28 -19.59 2.65
N ASP A 88 -0.12 -19.89 3.25
CA ASP A 88 1.19 -19.74 2.61
C ASP A 88 1.34 -20.55 1.31
N GLU A 89 0.70 -21.73 1.22
CA GLU A 89 0.70 -22.59 0.04
C GLU A 89 0.03 -21.97 -1.20
N LEU A 90 -0.81 -20.94 -1.00
CA LEU A 90 -1.43 -20.18 -2.08
C LEU A 90 -0.58 -18.98 -2.52
N THR A 91 0.57 -18.74 -1.91
CA THR A 91 1.42 -17.60 -2.28
C THR A 91 1.80 -17.66 -3.75
N ILE A 92 1.44 -16.63 -4.49
CA ILE A 92 1.82 -16.50 -5.89
C ILE A 92 3.33 -16.22 -5.95
N ASN A 93 4.07 -17.14 -6.56
CA ASN A 93 5.50 -16.99 -6.79
C ASN A 93 5.80 -15.74 -7.64
N SER A 94 6.73 -14.90 -7.18
CA SER A 94 7.08 -13.62 -7.80
C SER A 94 7.59 -13.78 -9.23
N ASP A 95 8.42 -14.78 -9.51
CA ASP A 95 8.97 -15.02 -10.85
C ASP A 95 7.85 -15.43 -11.82
N THR A 96 6.93 -16.27 -11.36
CA THR A 96 5.75 -16.67 -12.12
C THR A 96 4.86 -15.47 -12.45
N LEU A 97 4.60 -14.61 -11.47
CA LEU A 97 3.84 -13.39 -11.69
C LEU A 97 4.55 -12.46 -12.68
N TYR A 98 5.86 -12.26 -12.52
CA TYR A 98 6.67 -11.41 -13.39
C TYR A 98 6.62 -11.84 -14.86
N HIS A 99 6.66 -13.15 -15.13
CA HIS A 99 6.59 -13.67 -16.49
C HIS A 99 5.17 -13.71 -17.07
N LYS A 100 4.13 -13.77 -16.23
CA LYS A 100 2.74 -13.90 -16.68
C LYS A 100 1.95 -12.60 -16.72
N GLN A 101 2.37 -11.57 -15.99
CA GLN A 101 1.63 -10.29 -15.85
C GLN A 101 1.24 -9.63 -17.18
N PHE A 102 2.05 -9.79 -18.23
CA PHE A 102 1.80 -9.18 -19.55
C PHE A 102 0.69 -9.90 -20.33
N ASP A 103 0.68 -11.22 -20.31
CA ASP A 103 -0.21 -12.04 -21.14
C ASP A 103 -1.41 -12.63 -20.39
N TYR A 104 -1.46 -12.49 -19.06
CA TYR A 104 -2.49 -13.10 -18.22
C TYR A 104 -3.12 -12.09 -17.27
N TYR A 105 -4.41 -12.28 -17.02
CA TYR A 105 -5.07 -11.81 -15.82
C TYR A 105 -4.90 -12.84 -14.71
N LEU A 106 -4.98 -12.38 -13.48
CA LEU A 106 -5.08 -13.23 -12.30
C LEU A 106 -6.53 -13.27 -11.85
N ARG A 107 -7.17 -14.42 -11.99
CA ARG A 107 -8.51 -14.65 -11.47
C ARG A 107 -8.41 -15.14 -10.04
N LEU A 108 -9.02 -14.39 -9.13
CA LEU A 108 -8.97 -14.62 -7.70
C LEU A 108 -10.34 -14.97 -7.19
N LYS A 109 -10.42 -15.99 -6.34
CA LYS A 109 -11.60 -16.31 -5.55
C LYS A 109 -11.30 -15.98 -4.09
N GLY A 110 -12.16 -15.23 -3.41
CA GLY A 110 -11.86 -14.76 -2.06
C GLY A 110 -12.84 -13.74 -1.53
N GLN A 111 -12.37 -12.90 -0.61
CA GLN A 111 -13.18 -11.86 0.02
C GLN A 111 -12.35 -10.59 0.22
N TYR A 112 -13.00 -9.44 0.11
CA TYR A 112 -12.43 -8.18 0.58
C TYR A 112 -12.45 -8.11 2.11
N TYR A 113 -11.45 -7.43 2.66
CA TYR A 113 -11.61 -6.82 3.98
C TYR A 113 -12.58 -5.64 3.92
N ILE A 114 -13.31 -5.40 5.01
CA ILE A 114 -14.19 -4.23 5.16
C ILE A 114 -13.38 -2.95 5.26
N ASP A 115 -12.28 -3.00 6.01
CA ASP A 115 -11.39 -1.86 6.23
C ASP A 115 -10.24 -1.86 5.21
N GLU A 116 -9.75 -0.67 4.88
CA GLU A 116 -8.52 -0.51 4.10
C GLU A 116 -7.27 -0.70 4.95
N GLY A 117 -6.19 -1.14 4.32
CA GLY A 117 -4.91 -1.35 4.98
C GLY A 117 -3.83 -1.81 4.02
N VAL A 118 -2.90 -2.60 4.54
CA VAL A 118 -1.80 -3.23 3.81
C VAL A 118 -1.85 -4.75 4.02
N PRO A 119 -1.28 -5.57 3.12
CA PRO A 119 -1.31 -7.02 3.26
C PRO A 119 -0.47 -7.48 4.45
N SER A 120 -0.76 -8.68 4.94
CA SER A 120 -0.03 -9.33 6.03
C SER A 120 1.46 -9.51 5.74
N SER A 121 1.81 -9.70 4.47
CA SER A 121 3.18 -9.84 3.97
C SER A 121 3.95 -8.53 3.87
N TYR A 122 3.32 -7.36 4.10
CA TYR A 122 4.04 -6.09 4.00
C TYR A 122 5.05 -5.94 5.15
N GLU A 123 6.33 -5.99 4.80
CA GLU A 123 7.43 -5.74 5.72
C GLU A 123 7.63 -4.24 5.91
N ARG A 124 7.45 -3.79 7.15
CA ARG A 124 7.59 -2.38 7.53
C ARG A 124 9.04 -1.90 7.36
N LYS A 125 9.31 -1.08 6.33
CA LYS A 125 10.63 -0.46 6.07
C LYS A 125 10.85 0.77 6.94
N ILE A 126 11.70 0.68 7.97
CA ILE A 126 11.94 1.76 8.96
C ILE A 126 12.66 2.98 8.35
N VAL A 127 13.50 2.76 7.34
CA VAL A 127 14.41 3.78 6.77
C VAL A 127 13.73 4.74 5.79
N GLU A 128 12.61 4.36 5.19
CA GLU A 128 11.96 5.13 4.13
C GLU A 128 10.45 5.29 4.38
N PRO A 129 10.05 6.02 5.44
CA PRO A 129 8.63 6.17 5.79
C PRO A 129 7.81 6.89 4.72
N LEU A 130 8.45 7.64 3.81
CA LEU A 130 7.78 8.25 2.66
C LEU A 130 7.44 7.23 1.57
N MET A 131 8.16 6.11 1.49
CA MET A 131 7.93 5.01 0.55
C MET A 131 6.90 4.00 1.07
N ALA A 132 6.41 4.19 2.32
CA ALA A 132 5.36 3.36 2.88
C ALA A 132 4.07 3.50 2.06
N PRO A 133 3.39 2.39 1.76
CA PRO A 133 2.17 2.42 0.96
C PRO A 133 1.08 3.24 1.64
N ASN A 134 0.23 3.83 0.81
CA ASN A 134 -1.09 4.25 1.25
C ASN A 134 -1.95 3.02 1.55
N LYS A 135 -2.91 3.18 2.46
CA LYS A 135 -3.92 2.14 2.68
C LYS A 135 -4.74 2.00 1.40
N ALA A 136 -5.10 0.76 1.09
CA ALA A 136 -6.01 0.45 -0.01
C ALA A 136 -6.90 -0.72 0.38
N LYS A 137 -7.85 -1.06 -0.48
CA LYS A 137 -8.61 -2.31 -0.33
C LYS A 137 -7.65 -3.49 -0.41
N VAL A 138 -7.89 -4.49 0.42
CA VAL A 138 -7.13 -5.74 0.44
C VAL A 138 -8.09 -6.88 0.11
N PHE A 139 -7.75 -7.68 -0.91
CA PHE A 139 -8.49 -8.88 -1.29
C PHE A 139 -7.75 -10.13 -0.80
N ARG A 140 -8.34 -10.86 0.14
CA ARG A 140 -7.79 -12.12 0.64
C ARG A 140 -8.32 -13.28 -0.20
N TYR A 141 -7.45 -13.91 -0.99
CA TYR A 141 -7.83 -14.99 -1.89
C TYR A 141 -7.63 -16.39 -1.28
N THR A 142 -8.57 -17.29 -1.60
CA THR A 142 -8.58 -18.70 -1.21
C THR A 142 -8.27 -19.63 -2.39
N ALA A 143 -8.30 -19.09 -3.61
CA ALA A 143 -7.81 -19.74 -4.82
C ALA A 143 -7.44 -18.70 -5.87
N TYR A 144 -6.52 -19.06 -6.76
CA TYR A 144 -6.17 -18.24 -7.92
C TYR A 144 -5.90 -19.08 -9.16
N GLU A 145 -6.12 -18.49 -10.33
CA GLU A 145 -5.71 -19.05 -11.61
C GLU A 145 -5.25 -17.94 -12.56
N PHE A 146 -4.30 -18.27 -13.45
CA PHE A 146 -3.88 -17.35 -14.51
C PHE A 146 -4.75 -17.55 -15.74
N ILE A 147 -5.47 -16.52 -16.17
CA ILE A 147 -6.33 -16.53 -17.35
C ILE A 147 -5.66 -15.75 -18.47
N LYS A 148 -5.45 -16.38 -19.62
CA LYS A 148 -4.81 -15.72 -20.76
C LYS A 148 -5.69 -14.57 -21.25
N LYS A 149 -5.10 -13.40 -21.47
CA LYS A 149 -5.79 -12.26 -22.07
C LYS A 149 -6.20 -12.63 -23.49
N GLU A 150 -7.43 -12.33 -23.87
CA GLU A 150 -7.84 -12.46 -25.26
C GLU A 150 -7.02 -11.47 -26.09
N LYS A 151 -6.49 -11.93 -27.22
CA LYS A 151 -5.85 -11.02 -28.18
C LYS A 151 -6.95 -10.18 -28.80
N ILE A 152 -6.90 -8.88 -28.57
CA ILE A 152 -7.63 -7.90 -29.38
C ILE A 152 -7.01 -7.90 -30.77
#